data_AF-A0A3L8SE22-F1
#
_entry.id   AF-A0A3L8SE22-F1
#
_cell.length_a   1.000
_cell.length_b   1.000
_cell.length_c   1.000
_cell.angle_alpha   90.00
_cell.angle_beta   90.00
_cell.angle_gamma   90.00
#
_symmetry.space_group_name_H-M   'P 1'
#
loop_
_entity.id
_entity.type
_entity.pdbx_description
1 polymer ?
#
loop_
_entity_poly.entity_id
_entity_poly.type
_entity_poly.pdbx_seq_one_letter_code
_entity_poly.pdbx_strand_id
1 'polypeptide(L)'
;MCGVAGVFFFHLPYESIMERLSQRRTDPVTGERYHITFRPAPTPEIQARLRQNPKDEEGNIEKRLNIYHSNVKALEDFYQDAFYVNADQDPYVIFEFIESCIIKPLPCKKP
;
A
#
# COMPACT_ATOMS: atom_id res chain seq x y z
N MET A 1 22.46 -14.06 15.22
CA MET A 1 21.54 -12.93 14.95
C MET A 1 20.64 -13.38 13.81
N CYS A 2 19.32 -13.45 14.03
CA CYS A 2 18.37 -13.76 12.97
C CYS A 2 18.31 -12.51 12.06
N GLY A 3 18.92 -12.58 10.89
CA GLY A 3 18.93 -11.47 9.93
C GLY A 3 17.53 -11.20 9.37
N VAL A 4 17.30 -10.00 8.88
CA VAL A 4 16.09 -9.70 8.09
C VAL A 4 16.11 -10.58 6.84
N ALA A 5 15.05 -11.36 6.61
CA ALA A 5 14.98 -12.31 5.49
C ALA A 5 14.80 -11.64 4.12
N GLY A 6 14.27 -10.42 4.07
CA GLY A 6 14.13 -9.59 2.88
C GLY A 6 13.43 -8.26 3.18
N VAL A 7 13.82 -7.19 2.48
CA VAL A 7 13.21 -5.86 2.58
C VAL A 7 12.53 -5.53 1.26
N PHE A 8 11.31 -4.99 1.31
CA PHE A 8 10.54 -4.62 0.13
C PHE A 8 10.12 -3.15 0.21
N PHE A 9 10.57 -2.34 -0.75
CA PHE A 9 10.14 -0.96 -0.92
C PHE A 9 9.02 -0.89 -1.95
N PHE A 10 7.86 -0.38 -1.54
CA PHE A 10 6.69 -0.24 -2.40
C PHE A 10 6.66 1.17 -2.98
N HIS A 11 6.80 1.27 -4.28
CA HIS A 11 6.78 2.54 -4.99
C HIS A 11 5.41 2.76 -5.64
N LEU A 12 4.80 3.89 -5.32
CA LEU A 12 3.63 4.43 -6.01
C LEU A 12 3.95 5.83 -6.52
N PRO A 13 3.45 6.20 -7.71
CA PRO A 13 3.40 7.60 -8.13
C PRO A 13 2.56 8.46 -7.16
N TYR A 14 2.95 9.72 -7.01
CA TYR A 14 2.26 10.69 -6.15
C TYR A 14 0.75 10.76 -6.42
N GLU A 15 0.37 10.87 -7.70
CA GLU A 15 -1.03 10.95 -8.13
C GLU A 15 -1.83 9.73 -7.69
N SER A 16 -1.27 8.53 -7.83
CA SER A 16 -1.91 7.28 -7.41
C SER A 16 -2.09 7.23 -5.89
N ILE A 17 -1.15 7.78 -5.10
CA ILE A 17 -1.30 7.88 -3.63
C ILE A 17 -2.42 8.86 -3.28
N MET A 18 -2.42 10.03 -3.91
CA MET A 18 -3.40 11.08 -3.67
C MET A 18 -4.80 10.60 -4.01
N GLU A 19 -5.01 10.00 -5.17
CA GLU A 19 -6.29 9.43 -5.58
C GLU A 19 -6.79 8.39 -4.56
N ARG A 20 -5.97 7.38 -4.26
CA ARG A 20 -6.35 6.25 -3.40
C ARG A 20 -6.69 6.70 -1.97
N LEU A 21 -5.98 7.68 -1.42
CA LEU A 21 -6.19 8.14 -0.04
C LEU A 21 -7.31 9.17 0.06
N SER A 22 -7.32 10.20 -0.80
CA SER A 22 -8.32 11.28 -0.74
C SER A 22 -9.75 10.79 -0.97
N GLN A 23 -9.91 9.72 -1.75
CA GLN A 23 -11.22 9.10 -2.03
C GLN A 23 -11.56 7.93 -1.10
N ARG A 24 -10.71 7.63 -0.11
CA ARG A 24 -11.00 6.59 0.89
C ARG A 24 -12.06 7.05 1.86
N ARG A 25 -12.99 6.15 2.15
CA ARG A 25 -14.07 6.36 3.11
C ARG A 25 -14.17 5.18 4.06
N THR A 26 -14.70 5.41 5.25
CA THR A 26 -14.90 4.38 6.27
C THR A 26 -16.33 4.45 6.77
N ASP A 27 -16.97 3.29 6.87
CA ASP A 27 -18.26 3.17 7.52
C ASP A 27 -18.05 3.18 9.04
N PRO A 28 -18.56 4.19 9.78
CA PRO A 28 -18.36 4.28 11.22
C PRO A 28 -19.04 3.17 12.02
N VAL A 29 -19.99 2.43 11.41
CA VAL A 29 -20.73 1.36 12.09
C VAL A 29 -19.98 0.02 12.01
N THR A 30 -19.45 -0.32 10.84
CA THR A 30 -18.79 -1.62 10.60
C THR A 30 -17.26 -1.54 10.66
N GLY A 31 -16.68 -0.36 10.47
CA GLY A 31 -15.25 -0.17 10.29
C GLY A 31 -14.73 -0.51 8.89
N GLU A 32 -15.59 -0.99 7.99
CA GLU A 32 -15.22 -1.33 6.62
C GLU A 32 -14.78 -0.09 5.84
N ARG A 33 -13.77 -0.29 4.97
CA ARG A 33 -13.23 0.76 4.11
C ARG A 33 -13.78 0.62 2.70
N TYR A 34 -14.17 1.76 2.15
CA TYR A 34 -14.66 1.90 0.79
C TYR A 34 -13.80 2.92 0.05
N HIS A 35 -13.88 2.88 -1.27
CA HIS A 35 -13.27 3.86 -2.15
C HIS A 35 -14.33 4.32 -3.14
N ILE A 36 -14.44 5.63 -3.38
CA ILE A 36 -15.50 6.22 -4.22
C ILE A 36 -15.60 5.50 -5.57
N THR A 37 -14.47 5.30 -6.26
CA THR A 37 -14.41 4.62 -7.57
C THR A 37 -14.17 3.11 -7.50
N PHE A 38 -13.08 2.66 -6.87
CA PHE A 38 -12.63 1.25 -6.98
C PHE A 38 -13.42 0.25 -6.13
N ARG A 39 -14.06 0.69 -5.05
CA ARG A 39 -14.85 -0.17 -4.15
C ARG A 39 -15.97 0.67 -3.53
N PRO A 40 -16.99 1.04 -4.32
CA PRO A 40 -18.08 1.90 -3.85
C PRO A 40 -18.90 1.19 -2.76
N ALA A 41 -19.65 1.97 -1.99
CA ALA A 41 -20.59 1.40 -1.02
C ALA A 41 -21.65 0.56 -1.74
N PRO A 42 -22.06 -0.59 -1.17
CA PRO A 42 -23.01 -1.48 -1.81
C PRO A 42 -24.45 -0.97 -1.73
N THR A 43 -24.77 -0.03 -0.82
CA THR A 43 -26.11 0.54 -0.68
C THR A 43 -26.09 2.05 -0.41
N PRO A 44 -27.16 2.79 -0.75
CA PRO A 44 -27.28 4.22 -0.46
C PRO A 44 -27.20 4.56 1.03
N GLU A 45 -27.70 3.69 1.91
CA GLU A 45 -27.67 3.88 3.36
C GLU A 45 -26.24 3.84 3.90
N ILE A 46 -25.41 2.91 3.39
CA ILE A 46 -23.99 2.85 3.72
C ILE A 46 -23.28 4.08 3.14
N GLN A 47 -23.55 4.42 1.87
CA GLN A 47 -22.95 5.58 1.20
C GLN A 47 -23.19 6.89 1.98
N ALA A 48 -24.41 7.13 2.45
CA ALA A 48 -24.79 8.37 3.14
C ALA A 48 -24.10 8.56 4.50
N ARG A 49 -23.71 7.46 5.16
CA ARG A 49 -23.06 7.50 6.48
C ARG A 49 -21.54 7.41 6.43
N LEU A 50 -20.96 7.18 5.25
CA LEU A 50 -19.51 7.12 5.09
C LEU A 50 -18.83 8.41 5.58
N ARG A 51 -17.65 8.26 6.16
CA ARG A 51 -16.82 9.37 6.65
C ARG A 51 -15.40 9.27 6.07
N GLN A 52 -14.80 10.42 5.83
CA GLN A 52 -13.38 10.50 5.49
C GLN A 52 -12.59 10.65 6.79
N ASN A 53 -11.45 9.95 6.88
CA ASN A 53 -10.53 10.15 7.99
C ASN A 53 -9.82 11.51 7.80
N PRO A 54 -9.70 12.37 8.82
CA PRO A 54 -8.97 13.64 8.68
C PRO A 54 -7.52 13.47 8.19
N LYS A 55 -6.88 12.32 8.47
CA LYS A 55 -5.53 11.99 7.97
C LYS A 55 -5.46 11.74 6.45
N ASP A 56 -6.62 11.55 5.83
CA ASP A 56 -6.79 11.34 4.39
C ASP A 56 -7.28 12.62 3.68
N GLU A 57 -7.27 13.77 4.34
CA GLU A 57 -7.39 15.08 3.69
C GLU A 57 -6.12 15.37 2.88
N GLU A 58 -6.25 15.97 1.70
CA GLU A 58 -5.13 16.19 0.75
C GLU A 58 -3.92 16.86 1.39
N GLY A 59 -4.11 17.97 2.11
CA GLY A 59 -3.01 18.67 2.78
C GLY A 59 -2.34 17.84 3.89
N ASN A 60 -3.05 16.88 4.50
CA ASN A 60 -2.46 15.96 5.47
C ASN A 60 -1.75 14.78 4.79
N ILE A 61 -2.24 14.32 3.64
CA ILE A 61 -1.54 13.34 2.81
C ILE A 61 -0.21 13.92 2.33
N GLU A 62 -0.21 15.14 1.80
CA GLU A 62 0.98 15.84 1.31
C GLU A 62 2.04 16.00 2.41
N LYS A 63 1.65 16.47 3.60
CA LYS A 63 2.55 16.56 4.76
C LYS A 63 3.20 15.21 5.09
N ARG A 64 2.42 14.13 5.06
CA ARG A 64 2.93 12.77 5.34
C ARG A 64 3.88 12.29 4.24
N LEU A 65 3.60 12.60 2.99
CA LEU A 65 4.48 12.28 1.86
C LEU A 65 5.80 13.03 1.95
N ASN A 66 5.78 14.31 2.32
CA ASN A 66 7.00 15.09 2.53
C ASN A 66 7.88 14.48 3.64
N ILE A 67 7.28 14.07 4.76
CA ILE A 67 7.99 13.36 5.84
C ILE A 67 8.52 11.99 5.35
N TYR A 68 7.75 11.27 4.55
CA TYR A 68 8.23 10.01 3.98
C TYR A 68 9.46 10.23 3.08
N HIS A 69 9.38 11.16 2.13
CA HIS A 69 10.47 11.44 1.19
C HIS A 69 11.72 12.01 1.87
N SER A 70 11.59 12.76 2.96
CA SER A 70 12.75 13.22 3.73
C SER A 70 13.52 12.09 4.43
N ASN A 71 12.87 10.94 4.66
CA ASN A 71 13.42 9.84 5.45
C ASN A 71 13.77 8.60 4.62
N VAL A 72 13.03 8.33 3.53
CA VAL A 72 13.15 7.07 2.77
C VAL A 72 14.56 6.83 2.25
N LYS A 73 15.27 7.88 1.82
CA LYS A 73 16.61 7.74 1.26
C LYS A 73 17.61 7.12 2.24
N ALA A 74 17.54 7.49 3.51
CA ALA A 74 18.40 6.92 4.55
C ALA A 74 18.10 5.43 4.79
N LEU A 75 16.85 5.00 4.62
CA LEU A 75 16.46 3.59 4.74
C LEU A 75 16.91 2.78 3.52
N GLU A 76 16.77 3.33 2.32
CA GLU A 76 17.27 2.71 1.09
C GLU A 76 18.79 2.53 1.11
N ASP A 77 19.52 3.54 1.59
CA ASP A 77 20.99 3.48 1.68
C ASP A 77 21.46 2.46 2.73
N PHE A 78 20.68 2.26 3.80
CA PHE A 78 20.96 1.26 4.83
C PHE A 78 20.62 -0.16 4.37
N TYR A 79 19.48 -0.36 3.70
CA TYR A 79 19.02 -1.65 3.20
C TYR A 79 19.34 -1.83 1.72
N GLN A 80 20.63 -2.03 1.42
CA GLN A 80 21.11 -2.16 0.04
C GLN A 80 20.61 -3.44 -0.66
N ASP A 81 20.35 -4.51 0.09
CA ASP A 81 19.79 -5.77 -0.41
C ASP A 81 18.27 -5.80 -0.20
N ALA A 82 17.57 -5.01 -1.02
CA ALA A 82 16.12 -4.85 -0.97
C ALA A 82 15.48 -4.99 -2.34
N PHE A 83 14.22 -5.41 -2.35
CA PHE A 83 13.38 -5.52 -3.53
C PHE A 83 12.55 -4.25 -3.71
N TYR A 84 12.45 -3.78 -4.95
CA TYR A 84 11.65 -2.61 -5.30
C TYR A 84 10.41 -3.05 -6.07
N VAL A 85 9.25 -2.75 -5.49
CA VAL A 85 7.95 -3.21 -5.97
C VAL A 85 7.22 -2.03 -6.58
N ASN A 86 6.86 -2.12 -7.87
CA ASN A 86 5.87 -1.20 -8.45
C ASN A 86 4.49 -1.56 -7.88
N ALA A 87 4.04 -0.77 -6.91
CA ALA A 87 2.81 -1.04 -6.19
C ALA A 87 1.57 -0.34 -6.81
N ASP A 88 1.76 0.32 -7.95
CA ASP A 88 0.69 0.86 -8.77
C ASP A 88 0.17 -0.15 -9.80
N GLN A 89 0.12 -1.41 -9.41
CA GLN A 89 -0.34 -2.54 -10.22
C GLN A 89 -1.47 -3.25 -9.49
N ASP A 90 -2.09 -4.22 -10.18
CA ASP A 90 -3.06 -5.11 -9.57
C ASP A 90 -2.44 -5.88 -8.37
N PRO A 91 -3.16 -6.01 -7.23
CA PRO A 91 -2.65 -6.70 -6.05
C PRO A 91 -2.16 -8.13 -6.31
N TYR A 92 -2.75 -8.87 -7.26
CA TYR A 92 -2.31 -10.24 -7.59
C TYR A 92 -0.92 -10.24 -8.21
N VAL A 93 -0.62 -9.31 -9.12
CA VAL A 93 0.71 -9.18 -9.75
C VAL A 93 1.77 -8.83 -8.71
N ILE A 94 1.43 -7.92 -7.78
CA ILE A 94 2.32 -7.53 -6.68
C ILE A 94 2.58 -8.74 -5.76
N PHE A 95 1.55 -9.53 -5.48
CA PHE A 95 1.65 -10.71 -4.62
C PHE A 95 2.54 -11.79 -5.26
N GLU A 96 2.34 -12.11 -6.54
CA GLU A 96 3.18 -13.05 -7.30
C GLU A 96 4.66 -12.62 -7.30
N PHE A 97 4.93 -11.32 -7.48
CA PHE A 97 6.29 -10.80 -7.42
C PHE A 97 6.93 -11.05 -6.05
N ILE A 98 6.22 -10.73 -4.96
CA ILE A 98 6.71 -10.93 -3.60
C ILE A 98 6.97 -12.40 -3.31
N GLU A 99 6.05 -13.30 -3.67
CA GLU A 99 6.22 -14.75 -3.50
C GLU A 99 7.47 -15.27 -4.22
N SER A 100 7.70 -14.82 -5.47
CA SER A 100 8.88 -15.20 -6.24
C SER A 100 10.20 -14.78 -5.58
N CYS A 101 10.19 -13.69 -4.81
CA CYS A 101 11.36 -13.17 -4.10
C CYS A 101 11.63 -13.93 -2.81
N ILE A 102 10.58 -14.38 -2.11
CA ILE A 102 10.67 -15.07 -0.82
C ILE A 102 11.02 -16.55 -0.97
N ILE A 103 10.53 -17.24 -2.01
CA ILE A 103 10.71 -18.70 -2.16
C ILE A 103 12.09 -19.00 -2.79
N LYS A 104 13.09 -19.38 -1.97
CA LYS A 104 14.37 -19.96 -2.45
C LYS A 104 14.89 -21.15 -1.58
N PRO A 105 15.26 -22.30 -2.18
CA PRO A 105 15.02 -22.67 -3.58
C PRO A 105 13.54 -23.01 -3.79
N LEU A 106 13.07 -22.90 -5.04
CA LEU A 106 11.80 -23.50 -5.46
C LEU A 106 11.78 -24.97 -4.99
N PRO A 107 10.69 -25.48 -4.41
CA PRO A 107 10.57 -26.90 -4.07
C PRO A 107 10.82 -27.72 -5.34
N CYS A 108 11.94 -28.41 -5.41
CA CYS A 108 12.24 -29.29 -6.53
C CYS A 108 11.24 -30.45 -6.46
N LYS A 109 10.46 -30.68 -7.53
CA LYS A 109 9.62 -31.89 -7.62
C LYS A 109 10.54 -33.09 -7.49
N LYS A 110 10.45 -33.82 -6.38
CA LYS A 110 11.14 -35.11 -6.26
C LYS A 110 10.53 -36.06 -7.31
N PRO A 111 11.37 -36.87 -7.98
CA PRO A 111 10.92 -37.81 -9.00
C PRO A 111 9.94 -38.86 -8.44
#